data_AF-A0A7S4W0B7-F1
#
_entry.id   AF-A0A7S4W0B7-F1
#
_cell.length_a   1.000
_cell.length_b   1.000
_cell.length_c   1.000
_cell.angle_alpha   90.00
_cell.angle_beta   90.00
_cell.angle_gamma   90.00
#
_symmetry.space_group_name_H-M   'P 1'
#
loop_
_entity.id
_entity.type
_entity.pdbx_description
1 polymer ?
#
loop_
_entity_poly.entity_id
_entity_poly.type
_entity_poly.pdbx_seq_one_letter_code
_entity_poly.pdbx_strand_id
1 'polypeptide(L)'
;MIKCDPRGPLMIHCVKLYAAPDGQSFSTFGRIYSGTIKPGDRVKVLGEAYSPDDDEDMALATVSTVSIPRGRRRTEVTMARAGNWVLLDGVDANISKTATITGAGSGSAFVDSEHNVQIFSPLKFPQAGGEAVMKLAVEPLNPAELPKMVEGLRRISKSYPMARTRVEESGEHVLFGTGELYLDCVMHDLRHVYSDIEVKVADPVVGFRETVVETSSLKCFAETANKRNKLTLIAEPLDDGLAEKLEAGKVNLNWDNKKVGRYFQTNYDWDLLSSRSVWAFGPSPTHGTNILMDDTLPSEVDKSVLSTCKSSIVQGFQWAMREGPLCEEPVRSTKIKILDAIFADKPIHRGGGQIIPTAR
;
A
#
# COMPACT_ATOMS: atom_id res chain seq x y z
N MET A 1 15.90 2.74 19.25
CA MET A 1 14.44 2.80 19.50
C MET A 1 14.01 2.08 20.79
N ILE A 2 14.35 0.81 21.04
CA ILE A 2 13.90 0.07 22.24
C ILE A 2 14.21 0.79 23.57
N LYS A 3 15.41 1.35 23.71
CA LYS A 3 15.84 2.07 24.92
C LYS A 3 15.22 3.47 25.08
N CYS A 4 14.47 3.95 24.08
CA CYS A 4 13.89 5.30 24.02
C CYS A 4 14.90 6.42 24.40
N ASP A 5 16.13 6.30 23.91
CA ASP A 5 17.23 7.21 24.28
C ASP A 5 17.07 8.57 23.60
N PRO A 6 16.98 9.68 24.36
CA PRO A 6 16.95 11.04 23.80
C PRO A 6 18.22 11.41 23.02
N ARG A 7 19.36 10.79 23.28
CA ARG A 7 20.63 11.07 22.58
C ARG A 7 20.88 10.15 21.38
N GLY A 8 19.97 9.23 21.11
CA GLY A 8 20.06 8.32 19.97
C GLY A 8 19.73 8.98 18.63
N PRO A 9 19.75 8.20 17.53
CA PRO A 9 19.31 8.69 16.23
C PRO A 9 17.84 9.12 16.31
N LEU A 10 17.52 10.23 15.65
CA LEU A 10 16.15 10.75 15.60
C LEU A 10 15.27 9.77 14.82
N MET A 11 14.21 9.29 15.45
CA MET A 11 13.18 8.48 14.80
C MET A 11 11.81 8.93 15.31
N ILE A 12 10.99 9.47 14.42
CA ILE A 12 9.62 9.92 14.71
C ILE A 12 8.67 9.16 13.81
N HIS A 13 7.60 8.61 14.38
CA HIS A 13 6.50 8.03 13.62
C HIS A 13 5.34 9.04 13.57
N CYS A 14 5.00 9.49 12.37
CA CYS A 14 3.91 10.42 12.11
C CYS A 14 2.70 9.66 11.60
N VAL A 15 1.54 9.92 12.20
CA VAL A 15 0.31 9.13 11.97
C VAL A 15 -0.89 9.97 11.58
N LYS A 16 -0.82 11.30 11.76
CA LYS A 16 -1.93 12.20 11.47
C LYS A 16 -1.42 13.57 11.10
N LEU A 17 -2.13 14.23 10.20
CA LEU A 17 -1.92 15.63 9.87
C LEU A 17 -3.15 16.41 10.32
N TYR A 18 -2.93 17.47 11.08
CA TYR A 18 -3.98 18.39 11.47
C TYR A 18 -3.90 19.61 10.57
N ALA A 19 -5.00 19.89 9.86
CA ALA A 19 -5.12 21.13 9.12
C ALA A 19 -5.09 22.31 10.11
N ALA A 20 -4.34 23.36 9.74
CA ALA A 20 -4.46 24.65 10.40
C ALA A 20 -5.85 25.26 10.12
N PRO A 21 -6.29 26.24 10.93
CA PRO A 21 -7.60 26.88 10.74
C PRO A 21 -7.78 27.56 9.37
N ASP A 22 -6.69 27.87 8.68
CA ASP A 22 -6.69 28.43 7.33
C ASP A 22 -6.92 27.36 6.23
N GLY A 23 -6.89 26.07 6.59
CA GLY A 23 -7.02 24.95 5.65
C GLY A 23 -5.87 24.81 4.66
N GLN A 24 -4.81 25.64 4.77
CA GLN A 24 -3.70 25.67 3.81
C GLN A 24 -2.49 24.89 4.28
N SER A 25 -2.18 24.99 5.57
CA SER A 25 -1.02 24.34 6.17
C SER A 25 -1.42 23.15 7.03
N PHE A 26 -0.52 22.19 7.17
CA PHE A 26 -0.72 21.00 8.01
C PHE A 26 0.36 20.91 9.07
N SER A 27 -0.08 20.67 10.31
CA SER A 27 0.79 20.27 11.42
C SER A 27 0.85 18.75 11.48
N THR A 28 2.04 18.20 11.32
CA THR A 28 2.28 16.76 11.38
C THR A 28 2.34 16.29 12.82
N PHE A 29 1.47 15.36 13.20
CA PHE A 29 1.39 14.78 14.53
C PHE A 29 2.08 13.42 14.58
N GLY A 30 3.01 13.28 15.53
CA GLY A 30 3.77 12.06 15.69
C GLY A 30 4.38 11.88 17.08
N ARG A 31 4.90 10.67 17.31
CA ARG A 31 5.63 10.30 18.52
C ARG A 31 7.12 10.16 18.22
N ILE A 32 7.94 10.77 19.07
CA ILE A 32 9.40 10.60 19.02
C ILE A 32 9.76 9.29 19.72
N TYR A 33 10.28 8.32 18.98
CA TYR A 33 10.72 7.03 19.55
C TYR A 33 12.18 7.06 20.01
N SER A 34 13.00 7.89 19.39
CA SER A 34 14.43 8.00 19.66
C SER A 34 14.93 9.38 19.24
N GLY A 35 15.95 9.90 19.93
CA GLY A 35 16.55 11.20 19.64
C GLY A 35 15.79 12.42 20.18
N THR A 36 16.20 13.59 19.72
CA THR A 36 15.57 14.88 20.01
C THR A 36 15.36 15.68 18.74
N ILE A 37 14.31 16.49 18.69
CA ILE A 37 14.03 17.41 17.59
C ILE A 37 13.97 18.85 18.11
N LYS A 38 14.50 19.78 17.31
CA LYS A 38 14.44 21.22 17.55
C LYS A 38 13.90 21.95 16.31
N PRO A 39 13.29 23.13 16.49
CA PRO A 39 13.03 24.05 15.38
C PRO A 39 14.33 24.38 14.63
N GLY A 40 14.29 24.36 13.30
CA GLY A 40 15.43 24.58 12.39
C GLY A 40 16.20 23.32 12.00
N ASP A 41 15.93 22.17 12.62
CA ASP A 41 16.62 20.93 12.28
C ASP A 41 16.22 20.44 10.86
N ARG A 42 17.22 20.01 10.09
CA ARG A 42 17.01 19.33 8.80
C ARG A 42 16.76 17.85 9.03
N VAL A 43 15.66 17.35 8.48
CA VAL A 43 15.19 15.97 8.66
C VAL A 43 14.92 15.32 7.31
N LYS A 44 15.03 13.99 7.26
CA LYS A 44 14.55 13.18 6.15
C LYS A 44 13.15 12.67 6.51
N VAL A 45 12.18 12.92 5.64
CA VAL A 45 10.82 12.41 5.70
C VAL A 45 10.74 11.23 4.74
N LEU A 46 10.45 10.05 5.27
CA LEU A 46 10.29 8.80 4.53
C LEU A 46 8.80 8.50 4.43
N GLY A 47 8.27 8.43 3.21
CA GLY A 47 6.88 8.07 2.96
C GLY A 47 6.60 6.57 3.10
N GLU A 48 5.41 6.12 2.69
CA GLU A 48 4.96 4.73 2.83
C GLU A 48 5.55 3.79 1.76
N ALA A 49 5.95 4.33 0.61
CA ALA A 49 6.56 3.56 -0.48
C ALA A 49 8.09 3.47 -0.36
N TYR A 50 8.70 4.23 0.55
CA TYR A 50 10.14 4.23 0.75
C TYR A 50 10.65 2.84 1.14
N SER A 51 11.71 2.42 0.47
CA SER A 51 12.48 1.24 0.84
C SER A 51 13.98 1.56 0.84
N PRO A 52 14.84 0.80 1.54
CA PRO A 52 16.27 1.08 1.49
C PRO A 52 16.88 0.94 0.08
N ASP A 53 16.23 0.18 -0.79
CA ASP A 53 16.62 -0.02 -2.19
C ASP A 53 16.03 1.04 -3.14
N ASP A 54 15.03 1.81 -2.69
CA ASP A 54 14.30 2.82 -3.45
C ASP A 54 14.02 4.06 -2.60
N ASP A 55 14.79 5.12 -2.87
CA ASP A 55 14.76 6.38 -2.13
C ASP A 55 13.89 7.46 -2.78
N GLU A 56 13.07 7.13 -3.80
CA GLU A 56 12.21 8.11 -4.48
C GLU A 56 11.19 8.77 -3.53
N ASP A 57 10.67 8.03 -2.55
CA ASP A 57 9.69 8.51 -1.56
C ASP A 57 10.36 9.13 -0.30
N MET A 58 11.63 9.55 -0.44
CA MET A 58 12.37 10.29 0.59
C MET A 58 12.47 11.76 0.23
N ALA A 59 12.17 12.64 1.20
CA ALA A 59 12.34 14.07 1.04
C ALA A 59 13.05 14.71 2.23
N LEU A 60 13.89 15.70 1.93
CA LEU A 60 14.50 16.55 2.94
C LEU A 60 13.54 17.69 3.28
N ALA A 61 13.27 17.88 4.57
CA ALA A 61 12.48 18.98 5.08
C ALA A 61 13.19 19.66 6.26
N THR A 62 12.84 20.92 6.52
CA THR A 62 13.32 21.66 7.67
C THR A 62 12.15 21.86 8.62
N VAL A 63 12.33 21.51 9.89
CA VAL A 63 11.28 21.69 10.89
C VAL A 63 11.15 23.17 11.23
N SER A 64 10.01 23.78 10.93
CA SER A 64 9.79 25.21 11.22
C SER A 64 9.50 25.44 12.69
N THR A 65 8.57 24.68 13.27
CA THR A 65 8.17 24.79 14.67
C THR A 65 7.99 23.39 15.27
N VAL A 66 8.18 23.31 16.59
CA VAL A 66 7.87 22.11 17.37
C VAL A 66 6.93 22.54 18.48
N SER A 67 5.75 21.92 18.56
CA SER A 67 4.78 22.24 19.61
C SER A 67 4.17 21.00 20.24
N ILE A 68 3.73 21.13 21.49
CA ILE A 68 3.01 20.10 22.22
C ILE A 68 1.51 20.42 22.14
N PRO A 69 0.68 19.48 21.65
CA PRO A 69 -0.77 19.69 21.58
C PRO A 69 -1.42 19.67 22.97
N ARG A 70 -2.29 20.64 23.24
CA ARG A 70 -3.13 20.73 24.44
C ARG A 70 -4.59 21.01 24.07
N GLY A 71 -5.17 20.14 23.25
CA GLY A 71 -6.54 20.29 22.73
C GLY A 71 -6.68 21.56 21.88
N ARG A 72 -7.28 22.62 22.44
CA ARG A 72 -7.49 23.91 21.74
C ARG A 72 -6.24 24.78 21.64
N ARG A 73 -5.23 24.56 22.49
CA ARG A 73 -3.99 25.35 22.49
C ARG A 73 -2.81 24.47 22.09
N ARG A 74 -1.80 25.08 21.49
CA ARG A 74 -0.49 24.47 21.25
C ARG A 74 0.55 25.22 22.06
N THR A 75 1.47 24.50 22.71
CA THR A 75 2.59 25.09 23.43
C THR A 75 3.85 24.85 22.63
N GLU A 76 4.40 25.91 22.05
CA GLU A 76 5.67 25.85 21.32
C GLU A 76 6.81 25.54 22.28
N VAL A 77 7.70 24.65 21.84
CA VAL A 77 8.84 24.21 22.63
C VAL A 77 10.13 24.35 21.83
N THR A 78 11.21 24.69 22.52
CA THR A 78 12.54 24.81 21.90
C THR A 78 13.16 23.45 21.56
N MET A 79 12.71 22.38 22.23
CA MET A 79 13.19 21.02 22.03
C MET A 79 12.15 20.01 22.53
N ALA A 80 11.97 18.93 21.76
CA ALA A 80 11.25 17.75 22.22
C ALA A 80 12.16 16.51 22.19
N ARG A 81 11.93 15.58 23.12
CA ARG A 81 12.75 14.39 23.35
C ARG A 81 11.96 13.11 23.08
N ALA A 82 12.70 12.01 22.91
CA ALA A 82 12.14 10.66 22.86
C ALA A 82 11.12 10.41 23.98
N GLY A 83 10.00 9.80 23.60
CA GLY A 83 8.84 9.55 24.45
C GLY A 83 7.67 10.52 24.17
N ASN A 84 7.95 11.77 23.81
CA ASN A 84 6.93 12.81 23.67
C ASN A 84 6.12 12.70 22.35
N TRP A 85 4.89 13.21 22.42
CA TRP A 85 4.04 13.46 21.27
C TRP A 85 4.17 14.92 20.86
N VAL A 86 4.34 15.18 19.58
CA VAL A 86 4.65 16.50 19.04
C VAL A 86 3.83 16.81 17.79
N LEU A 87 3.60 18.10 17.59
CA LEU A 87 3.17 18.70 16.34
C LEU A 87 4.37 19.37 15.69
N LEU A 88 4.62 19.05 14.43
CA LEU A 88 5.72 19.56 13.63
C LEU A 88 5.14 20.32 12.43
N ASP A 89 5.52 21.58 12.27
CA ASP A 89 5.16 22.37 11.09
C ASP A 89 6.33 22.40 10.10
N GLY A 90 6.04 22.42 8.78
CA GLY A 90 7.04 22.51 7.70
C GLY A 90 7.52 21.17 7.14
N VAL A 91 6.94 20.06 7.57
CA VAL A 91 7.31 18.69 7.12
C VAL A 91 6.17 17.96 6.39
N ASP A 92 5.09 18.66 6.07
CA ASP A 92 3.85 18.07 5.56
C ASP A 92 3.81 17.85 4.03
N ALA A 93 4.71 18.48 3.28
CA ALA A 93 4.66 18.49 1.80
C ALA A 93 4.60 17.09 1.19
N ASN A 94 5.48 16.18 1.65
CA ASN A 94 5.64 14.81 1.14
C ASN A 94 4.95 13.75 2.00
N ILE A 95 4.18 14.15 3.02
CA ILE A 95 3.44 13.20 3.84
C ILE A 95 2.03 13.07 3.28
N SER A 96 1.68 11.87 2.83
CA SER A 96 0.33 11.51 2.42
C SER A 96 -0.50 11.11 3.65
N LYS A 97 -0.17 10.01 4.33
CA LYS A 97 -0.94 9.48 5.47
C LYS A 97 -0.07 9.25 6.68
N THR A 98 0.87 8.33 6.56
CA THR A 98 1.91 8.07 7.56
C THR A 98 3.27 8.43 7.00
N ALA A 99 4.21 8.74 7.88
CA ALA A 99 5.59 8.95 7.51
C ALA A 99 6.53 8.66 8.67
N THR A 100 7.76 8.31 8.33
CA THR A 100 8.85 8.15 9.28
C THR A 100 9.82 9.30 9.11
N ILE A 101 10.06 10.07 10.17
CA ILE A 101 11.03 11.18 10.14
C ILE A 101 12.31 10.75 10.85
N THR A 102 13.44 10.95 10.18
CA THR A 102 14.78 10.69 10.70
C THR A 102 15.69 11.90 10.53
N GLY A 103 16.79 11.96 11.28
CA GLY A 103 17.74 13.09 11.20
C GLY A 103 18.52 13.09 9.88
N ALA A 104 18.73 14.26 9.27
CA ALA A 104 19.55 14.39 8.06
C ALA A 104 21.06 14.56 8.34
N GLY A 105 21.46 14.56 9.62
CA GLY A 105 22.78 15.01 10.09
C GLY A 105 23.93 14.00 9.95
N SER A 106 24.88 14.36 9.09
CA SER A 106 26.26 13.88 8.94
C SER A 106 27.18 14.24 10.14
N GLY A 107 26.83 13.86 11.39
CA GLY A 107 27.57 14.43 12.54
C GLY A 107 27.45 13.80 13.93
N SER A 108 26.93 12.59 14.09
CA SER A 108 27.06 11.85 15.36
C SER A 108 27.84 10.58 15.10
N ALA A 109 28.95 10.38 15.82
CA ALA A 109 30.01 9.35 15.71
C ALA A 109 29.59 7.85 15.72
N PHE A 110 28.48 7.53 15.08
CA PHE A 110 27.97 6.21 14.71
C PHE A 110 27.65 6.16 13.20
N VAL A 111 28.19 7.09 12.41
CA VAL A 111 28.09 7.13 10.93
C VAL A 111 29.12 6.20 10.28
N ASP A 112 29.29 4.99 10.81
CA ASP A 112 30.11 3.95 10.15
C ASP A 112 29.24 2.80 9.64
N SER A 113 27.98 3.13 9.38
CA SER A 113 27.03 2.23 8.77
C SER A 113 25.87 3.03 8.22
N GLU A 114 25.83 3.10 6.89
CA GLU A 114 24.66 3.36 6.05
C GLU A 114 23.57 2.31 6.33
N HIS A 115 23.14 2.20 7.59
CA HIS A 115 22.18 1.21 8.02
C HIS A 115 20.84 1.56 7.39
N ASN A 116 20.35 0.65 6.52
CA ASN A 116 18.97 0.46 6.09
C ASN A 116 17.95 1.02 7.10
N VAL A 117 17.70 2.33 7.06
CA VAL A 117 16.62 2.92 7.84
C VAL A 117 15.36 2.39 7.19
N GLN A 118 14.50 1.75 7.96
CA GLN A 118 13.21 1.30 7.47
C GLN A 118 12.11 2.23 7.99
N ILE A 119 11.01 2.27 7.25
CA ILE A 119 9.81 2.96 7.70
C ILE A 119 9.11 2.18 8.81
N PHE A 120 8.36 2.88 9.65
CA PHE A 120 7.33 2.25 10.45
C PHE A 120 6.24 1.68 9.54
N SER A 121 5.64 0.57 9.96
CA SER A 121 4.55 -0.03 9.18
C SER A 121 3.39 0.95 9.03
N PRO A 122 2.84 1.11 7.81
CA PRO A 122 1.65 1.94 7.59
C PRO A 122 0.48 1.55 8.50
N LEU A 123 -0.43 2.50 8.71
CA LEU A 123 -1.61 2.25 9.55
C LEU A 123 -2.48 1.13 8.96
N LYS A 124 -2.75 0.13 9.79
CA LYS A 124 -3.66 -0.97 9.47
C LYS A 124 -4.95 -0.78 10.26
N PHE A 125 -6.08 -0.94 9.58
CA PHE A 125 -7.40 -0.74 10.19
C PHE A 125 -8.25 -2.03 10.15
N PRO A 126 -7.80 -3.10 10.85
CA PRO A 126 -8.48 -4.40 10.81
C PRO A 126 -9.90 -4.35 11.40
N GLN A 127 -10.17 -3.47 12.36
CA GLN A 127 -11.44 -3.37 13.07
C GLN A 127 -12.53 -2.62 12.29
N ALA A 128 -12.16 -1.90 11.23
CA ALA A 128 -13.08 -1.11 10.39
C ALA A 128 -13.40 -1.82 9.06
N GLY A 129 -13.22 -3.14 8.97
CA GLY A 129 -13.42 -3.90 7.73
C GLY A 129 -12.25 -3.84 6.75
N GLY A 130 -11.08 -3.36 7.18
CA GLY A 130 -9.85 -3.31 6.38
C GLY A 130 -9.78 -2.13 5.40
N GLU A 131 -10.75 -1.99 4.50
CA GLU A 131 -10.75 -1.01 3.41
C GLU A 131 -11.99 -0.11 3.42
N ALA A 132 -11.86 1.09 2.82
CA ALA A 132 -12.98 2.01 2.61
C ALA A 132 -13.90 1.46 1.51
N VAL A 133 -15.13 1.11 1.88
CA VAL A 133 -16.07 0.36 1.02
C VAL A 133 -16.99 1.28 0.23
N MET A 134 -17.40 2.41 0.80
CA MET A 134 -18.31 3.32 0.11
C MET A 134 -17.55 4.20 -0.87
N LYS A 135 -18.06 4.26 -2.09
CA LYS A 135 -17.52 4.93 -3.25
C LYS A 135 -18.44 6.09 -3.62
N LEU A 136 -17.86 7.28 -3.75
CA LEU A 136 -18.58 8.51 -4.09
C LEU A 136 -17.89 9.20 -5.27
N ALA A 137 -18.61 9.35 -6.39
CA ALA A 137 -18.10 10.14 -7.51
C ALA A 137 -18.34 11.63 -7.23
N VAL A 138 -17.29 12.43 -7.43
CA VAL A 138 -17.27 13.86 -7.13
C VAL A 138 -16.78 14.65 -8.34
N GLU A 139 -17.50 15.70 -8.68
CA GLU A 139 -17.14 16.60 -9.78
C GLU A 139 -17.40 18.06 -9.38
N PRO A 140 -16.60 19.02 -9.84
CA PRO A 140 -16.87 20.41 -9.57
C PRO A 140 -18.13 20.84 -10.35
N LEU A 141 -18.95 21.72 -9.77
CA LEU A 141 -20.09 22.29 -10.50
C LEU A 141 -19.61 23.09 -11.72
N ASN A 142 -18.51 23.83 -11.55
CA ASN A 142 -17.82 24.57 -12.61
C ASN A 142 -16.52 23.84 -13.00
N PRO A 143 -16.39 23.32 -14.25
CA PRO A 143 -15.19 22.62 -14.70
C PRO A 143 -13.90 23.43 -14.60
N ALA A 144 -13.96 24.76 -14.65
CA ALA A 144 -12.78 25.62 -14.51
C ALA A 144 -12.12 25.51 -13.12
N GLU A 145 -12.85 25.05 -12.11
CA GLU A 145 -12.38 24.92 -10.74
C GLU A 145 -11.84 23.53 -10.39
N LEU A 146 -11.74 22.63 -11.37
CA LEU A 146 -11.18 21.29 -11.20
C LEU A 146 -9.81 21.29 -10.49
N PRO A 147 -8.84 22.17 -10.80
CA PRO A 147 -7.56 22.20 -10.08
C PRO A 147 -7.69 22.47 -8.58
N LYS A 148 -8.66 23.32 -8.17
CA LYS A 148 -8.93 23.59 -6.75
C LYS A 148 -9.53 22.36 -6.07
N MET A 149 -10.44 21.66 -6.75
CA MET A 149 -11.03 20.41 -6.24
C MET A 149 -9.96 19.34 -6.02
N VAL A 150 -9.08 19.14 -6.99
CA VAL A 150 -8.00 18.14 -6.92
C VAL A 150 -7.05 18.45 -5.75
N GLU A 151 -6.69 19.71 -5.55
CA GLU A 151 -5.88 20.11 -4.39
C GLU A 151 -6.65 19.90 -3.07
N GLY A 152 -7.94 20.20 -3.02
CA GLY A 152 -8.81 19.90 -1.87
C GLY A 152 -8.88 18.40 -1.55
N LEU A 153 -9.03 17.56 -2.57
CA LEU A 153 -9.00 16.09 -2.43
C LEU A 153 -7.65 15.59 -1.90
N ARG A 154 -6.54 16.18 -2.35
CA ARG A 154 -5.20 15.88 -1.83
C ARG A 154 -5.09 16.22 -0.34
N ARG A 155 -5.66 17.35 0.10
CA ARG A 155 -5.71 17.77 1.51
C ARG A 155 -6.60 16.89 2.38
N ILE A 156 -7.70 16.39 1.82
CA ILE A 156 -8.55 15.39 2.48
C ILE A 156 -7.79 14.09 2.71
N SER A 157 -7.09 13.60 1.70
CA SER A 157 -6.27 12.38 1.81
C SER A 157 -5.25 12.47 2.96
N LYS A 158 -4.73 13.68 3.23
CA LYS A 158 -3.85 13.96 4.38
C LYS A 158 -4.55 13.97 5.74
N SER A 159 -5.76 14.51 5.79
CA SER A 159 -6.52 14.70 7.04
C SER A 159 -7.22 13.43 7.49
N TYR A 160 -7.67 12.64 6.53
CA TYR A 160 -8.53 11.48 6.69
C TYR A 160 -7.79 10.20 6.32
N PRO A 161 -7.22 9.45 7.29
CA PRO A 161 -6.36 8.30 7.01
C PRO A 161 -7.00 7.20 6.14
N MET A 162 -8.32 7.05 6.27
CA MET A 162 -9.11 6.05 5.55
C MET A 162 -9.64 6.55 4.21
N ALA A 163 -9.59 7.85 3.94
CA ALA A 163 -10.01 8.38 2.66
C ALA A 163 -9.01 7.91 1.59
N ARG A 164 -9.52 7.43 0.46
CA ARG A 164 -8.73 7.19 -0.74
C ARG A 164 -9.37 7.92 -1.88
N THR A 165 -8.57 8.55 -2.72
CA THR A 165 -9.03 9.26 -3.89
C THR A 165 -8.41 8.59 -5.11
N ARG A 166 -9.23 8.21 -6.09
CA ARG A 166 -8.80 7.61 -7.36
C ARG A 166 -9.42 8.40 -8.50
N VAL A 167 -8.73 8.47 -9.63
CA VAL A 167 -9.31 8.93 -10.89
C VAL A 167 -9.57 7.67 -11.71
N GLU A 168 -10.82 7.47 -12.12
CA GLU A 168 -11.18 6.35 -13.00
C GLU A 168 -10.83 6.66 -14.46
N GLU A 169 -10.82 5.65 -15.34
CA GLU A 169 -10.54 5.85 -16.77
C GLU A 169 -11.54 6.77 -17.46
N SER A 170 -12.77 6.87 -16.95
CA SER A 170 -13.79 7.83 -17.40
C SER A 170 -13.39 9.30 -17.17
N GLY A 171 -12.36 9.54 -16.33
CA GLY A 171 -11.96 10.86 -15.86
C GLY A 171 -12.70 11.33 -14.60
N GLU A 172 -13.61 10.51 -14.06
CA GLU A 172 -14.33 10.81 -12.83
C GLU A 172 -13.42 10.71 -11.60
N HIS A 173 -13.52 11.68 -10.70
CA HIS A 173 -12.86 11.61 -9.40
C HIS A 173 -13.71 10.83 -8.42
N VAL A 174 -13.13 9.81 -7.83
CA VAL A 174 -13.80 8.90 -6.90
C VAL A 174 -13.17 9.01 -5.52
N LEU A 175 -14.01 9.24 -4.52
CA LEU A 175 -13.66 9.24 -3.11
C LEU A 175 -14.18 7.98 -2.42
N PHE A 176 -13.29 7.27 -1.73
CA PHE A 176 -13.64 6.13 -0.89
C PHE A 176 -13.70 6.52 0.58
N GLY A 177 -14.75 6.08 1.27
CA GLY A 177 -14.98 6.29 2.69
C GLY A 177 -15.48 5.04 3.41
N THR A 178 -15.49 5.09 4.73
CA THR A 178 -15.92 3.96 5.58
C THR A 178 -17.44 3.88 5.73
N GLY A 179 -18.13 5.02 5.65
CA GLY A 179 -19.54 5.15 5.99
C GLY A 179 -20.12 6.48 5.54
N GLU A 180 -21.44 6.64 5.65
CA GLU A 180 -22.16 7.80 5.14
C GLU A 180 -21.76 9.06 5.90
N LEU A 181 -21.79 9.01 7.23
CA LEU A 181 -21.35 10.10 8.09
C LEU A 181 -19.88 10.48 7.85
N TYR A 182 -19.03 9.50 7.54
CA TYR A 182 -17.63 9.75 7.22
C TYR A 182 -17.51 10.54 5.92
N LEU A 183 -18.23 10.12 4.87
CA LEU A 183 -18.24 10.83 3.60
C LEU A 183 -18.89 12.21 3.72
N ASP A 184 -19.94 12.36 4.51
CA ASP A 184 -20.59 13.65 4.76
C ASP A 184 -19.61 14.67 5.38
N CYS A 185 -18.86 14.25 6.41
CA CYS A 185 -17.82 15.08 7.03
C CYS A 185 -16.71 15.44 6.02
N VAL A 186 -16.26 14.45 5.22
CA VAL A 186 -15.24 14.68 4.19
C VAL A 186 -15.74 15.66 3.12
N MET A 187 -17.00 15.56 2.72
CA MET A 187 -17.60 16.45 1.73
C MET A 187 -17.81 17.86 2.27
N HIS A 188 -18.19 17.99 3.55
CA HIS A 188 -18.23 19.28 4.23
C HIS A 188 -16.86 19.95 4.22
N ASP A 189 -15.80 19.22 4.57
CA ASP A 189 -14.44 19.76 4.62
C ASP A 189 -13.91 20.10 3.21
N LEU A 190 -14.25 19.30 2.20
CA LEU A 190 -13.93 19.62 0.80
C LEU A 190 -14.53 20.97 0.42
N ARG A 191 -15.85 21.11 0.60
CA ARG A 191 -16.62 22.27 0.16
C ARG A 191 -16.28 23.52 0.93
N HIS A 192 -16.14 23.45 2.25
CA HIS A 192 -16.04 24.65 3.11
C HIS A 192 -14.66 24.93 3.66
N VAL A 193 -13.81 23.91 3.88
CA VAL A 193 -12.53 24.09 4.57
C VAL A 193 -11.37 24.20 3.57
N TYR A 194 -11.33 23.32 2.56
CA TYR A 194 -10.14 23.19 1.69
C TYR A 194 -10.26 23.87 0.35
N SER A 195 -11.41 23.79 -0.32
CA SER A 195 -11.55 24.25 -1.70
C SER A 195 -12.51 25.41 -1.91
N ASP A 196 -13.42 25.70 -0.97
CA ASP A 196 -14.44 26.77 -1.09
C ASP A 196 -15.12 26.77 -2.47
N ILE A 197 -15.56 25.57 -2.88
CA ILE A 197 -16.21 25.32 -4.18
C ILE A 197 -17.48 24.49 -4.01
N GLU A 198 -18.39 24.65 -4.96
CA GLU A 198 -19.55 23.77 -5.08
C GLU A 198 -19.20 22.49 -5.85
N VAL A 199 -19.46 21.34 -5.21
CA VAL A 199 -19.14 20.01 -5.73
C VAL A 199 -20.43 19.22 -5.93
N LYS A 200 -20.64 18.76 -7.17
CA LYS A 200 -21.66 17.77 -7.53
C LYS A 200 -21.23 16.41 -7.01
N VAL A 201 -22.19 15.70 -6.44
CA VAL A 201 -21.98 14.40 -5.81
C VAL A 201 -22.99 13.44 -6.40
N ALA A 202 -22.51 12.31 -6.90
CA ALA A 202 -23.37 11.21 -7.33
C ALA A 202 -23.88 10.40 -6.12
N ASP A 203 -24.88 9.56 -6.34
CA ASP A 203 -25.37 8.67 -5.29
C ASP A 203 -24.24 7.73 -4.81
N PRO A 204 -24.08 7.54 -3.49
CA PRO A 204 -23.03 6.69 -2.94
C PRO A 204 -23.26 5.23 -3.38
N VAL A 205 -22.23 4.63 -3.95
CA VAL A 205 -22.20 3.21 -4.34
C VAL A 205 -21.19 2.47 -3.47
N VAL A 206 -21.12 1.16 -3.59
CA VAL A 206 -20.12 0.34 -2.90
C VAL A 206 -19.10 -0.17 -3.90
N GLY A 207 -17.85 -0.32 -3.47
CA GLY A 207 -16.88 -1.09 -4.24
C GLY A 207 -17.19 -2.58 -4.13
N PHE A 208 -17.28 -3.27 -5.26
CA PHE A 208 -17.42 -4.72 -5.32
C PHE A 208 -16.05 -5.40 -5.27
N ARG A 209 -16.11 -6.73 -5.27
CA ARG A 209 -14.97 -7.63 -5.42
C ARG A 209 -15.36 -8.75 -6.35
N GLU A 210 -14.39 -9.22 -7.11
CA GLU A 210 -14.58 -10.32 -8.04
C GLU A 210 -14.13 -11.63 -7.40
N THR A 211 -14.84 -12.73 -7.64
CA THR A 211 -14.45 -14.06 -7.15
C THR A 211 -14.82 -15.13 -8.17
N VAL A 212 -14.15 -16.27 -8.10
CA VAL A 212 -14.55 -17.48 -8.82
C VAL A 212 -15.28 -18.43 -7.86
N VAL A 213 -16.32 -19.10 -8.36
CA VAL A 213 -17.13 -20.06 -7.60
C VAL A 213 -16.76 -21.50 -7.98
N GLU A 214 -16.41 -21.72 -9.24
CA GLU A 214 -16.03 -23.03 -9.77
C GLU A 214 -14.66 -22.96 -10.43
N THR A 215 -14.02 -24.14 -10.52
CA THR A 215 -12.76 -24.29 -11.24
C THR A 215 -12.96 -24.03 -12.73
N SER A 216 -11.99 -23.36 -13.35
CA SER A 216 -11.98 -23.16 -14.80
C SER A 216 -12.14 -24.48 -15.55
N SER A 217 -13.11 -24.54 -16.46
CA SER A 217 -13.39 -25.70 -17.32
C SER A 217 -12.31 -25.93 -18.37
N LEU A 218 -11.63 -24.85 -18.79
CA LEU A 218 -10.56 -24.88 -19.78
C LEU A 218 -9.27 -24.36 -19.16
N LYS A 219 -8.15 -24.93 -19.59
CA LYS A 219 -6.82 -24.40 -19.30
C LYS A 219 -6.60 -23.23 -20.25
N CYS A 220 -6.52 -22.02 -19.70
CA CYS A 220 -6.26 -20.82 -20.49
C CYS A 220 -4.76 -20.66 -20.68
N PHE A 221 -4.34 -20.23 -21.87
CA PHE A 221 -2.94 -19.90 -22.13
C PHE A 221 -2.80 -18.51 -22.71
N ALA A 222 -1.70 -17.84 -22.37
CA ALA A 222 -1.32 -16.55 -22.92
C ALA A 222 0.08 -16.64 -23.53
N GLU A 223 0.25 -16.05 -24.72
CA GLU A 223 1.54 -15.99 -25.42
C GLU A 223 2.04 -14.55 -25.43
N THR A 224 3.34 -14.40 -25.17
CA THR A 224 4.01 -13.10 -25.29
C THR A 224 4.01 -12.61 -26.74
N ALA A 225 4.09 -11.29 -26.96
CA ALA A 225 4.09 -10.69 -28.30
C ALA A 225 5.19 -11.24 -29.24
N ASN A 226 6.28 -11.75 -28.66
CA ASN A 226 7.37 -12.38 -29.41
C ASN A 226 7.08 -13.85 -29.83
N LYS A 227 5.96 -14.43 -29.37
CA LYS A 227 5.52 -15.83 -29.55
C LYS A 227 6.50 -16.90 -29.07
N ARG A 228 7.40 -16.56 -28.14
CA ARG A 228 8.42 -17.48 -27.60
C ARG A 228 8.18 -17.88 -26.16
N ASN A 229 7.28 -17.19 -25.46
CA ASN A 229 6.88 -17.58 -24.12
C ASN A 229 5.37 -17.78 -24.07
N LYS A 230 4.96 -18.84 -23.38
CA LYS A 230 3.57 -19.25 -23.18
C LYS A 230 3.35 -19.63 -21.72
N LEU A 231 2.34 -19.06 -21.10
CA LEU A 231 1.91 -19.39 -19.73
C LEU A 231 0.53 -20.03 -19.79
N THR A 232 0.35 -21.16 -19.10
CA THR A 232 -0.95 -21.85 -19.00
C THR A 232 -1.42 -21.86 -17.56
N LEU A 233 -2.61 -21.32 -17.32
CA LEU A 233 -3.16 -21.04 -16.00
C LEU A 233 -4.57 -21.63 -15.85
N ILE A 234 -4.93 -21.95 -14.61
CA ILE A 234 -6.32 -22.18 -14.20
C ILE A 234 -6.64 -21.37 -12.95
N ALA A 235 -7.90 -20.96 -12.83
CA ALA A 235 -8.45 -20.35 -11.63
C ALA A 235 -9.34 -21.36 -10.90
N GLU A 236 -9.22 -21.38 -9.58
CA GLU A 236 -10.00 -22.20 -8.65
C GLU A 236 -10.48 -21.32 -7.50
N PRO A 237 -11.66 -21.61 -6.91
CA PRO A 237 -12.07 -20.98 -5.66
C PRO A 237 -11.07 -21.31 -4.54
N LEU A 238 -10.86 -20.34 -3.66
CA LEU A 238 -10.08 -20.54 -2.44
C LEU A 238 -10.93 -21.25 -1.38
N ASP A 239 -10.29 -22.03 -0.50
CA ASP A 239 -10.98 -22.70 0.61
C ASP A 239 -11.65 -21.70 1.57
N ASP A 240 -12.80 -22.10 2.10
CA ASP A 240 -13.62 -21.25 2.97
C ASP A 240 -12.84 -20.74 4.19
N GLY A 241 -12.97 -19.44 4.46
CA GLY A 241 -12.30 -18.77 5.56
C GLY A 241 -10.78 -18.64 5.44
N LEU A 242 -10.15 -19.12 4.35
CA LEU A 242 -8.72 -18.88 4.12
C LEU A 242 -8.45 -17.41 3.80
N ALA A 243 -9.25 -16.79 2.94
CA ALA A 243 -9.10 -15.38 2.57
C ALA A 243 -9.08 -14.44 3.80
N GLU A 244 -9.96 -14.66 4.77
CA GLU A 244 -10.01 -13.87 6.01
C GLU A 244 -8.75 -14.04 6.87
N LYS A 245 -8.21 -15.27 6.93
CA LYS A 245 -6.97 -15.55 7.67
C LYS A 245 -5.75 -14.94 6.97
N LEU A 246 -5.75 -14.87 5.63
CA LEU A 246 -4.74 -14.15 4.86
C LEU A 246 -4.80 -12.64 5.14
N GLU A 247 -5.99 -12.03 5.08
CA GLU A 247 -6.18 -10.61 5.38
C GLU A 247 -5.74 -10.25 6.80
N ALA A 248 -6.07 -11.09 7.78
CA ALA A 248 -5.65 -10.95 9.16
C ALA A 248 -4.13 -11.11 9.37
N GLY A 249 -3.38 -11.50 8.34
CA GLY A 249 -1.92 -11.70 8.40
C GLY A 249 -1.50 -12.92 9.20
N LYS A 250 -2.38 -13.93 9.35
CA LYS A 250 -2.04 -15.20 10.03
C LYS A 250 -1.10 -16.07 9.20
N VAL A 251 -0.99 -15.81 7.90
CA VAL A 251 -0.04 -16.46 6.99
C VAL A 251 0.82 -15.37 6.36
N ASN A 252 2.13 -15.58 6.34
CA ASN A 252 3.07 -14.67 5.73
C ASN A 252 4.12 -15.47 4.95
N LEU A 253 4.41 -15.06 3.71
CA LEU A 253 5.40 -15.68 2.84
C LEU A 253 6.84 -15.47 3.30
N ASN A 254 7.07 -14.54 4.23
CA ASN A 254 8.36 -14.36 4.88
C ASN A 254 8.69 -15.47 5.89
N TRP A 255 7.73 -16.36 6.20
CA TRP A 255 7.98 -17.53 7.03
C TRP A 255 8.72 -18.61 6.24
N ASP A 256 9.43 -19.49 6.96
CA ASP A 256 10.01 -20.68 6.35
C ASP A 256 8.93 -21.50 5.64
N ASN A 257 9.22 -21.96 4.42
CA ASN A 257 8.34 -22.76 3.57
C ASN A 257 7.80 -24.00 4.30
N LYS A 258 8.56 -24.55 5.26
CA LYS A 258 8.10 -25.67 6.10
C LYS A 258 6.94 -25.29 7.03
N LYS A 259 6.99 -24.08 7.59
CA LYS A 259 5.95 -23.57 8.50
C LYS A 259 4.67 -23.24 7.71
N VAL A 260 4.83 -22.62 6.55
CA VAL A 260 3.73 -22.34 5.61
C VAL A 260 3.08 -23.65 5.16
N GLY A 261 3.88 -24.63 4.72
CA GLY A 261 3.39 -25.93 4.31
C GLY A 261 2.61 -26.66 5.41
N ARG A 262 3.16 -26.71 6.63
CA ARG A 262 2.48 -27.34 7.78
C ARG A 262 1.16 -26.65 8.12
N TYR A 263 1.09 -25.32 7.98
CA TYR A 263 -0.15 -24.58 8.24
C TYR A 263 -1.25 -24.97 7.25
N PHE A 264 -0.95 -25.00 5.95
CA PHE A 264 -1.92 -25.41 4.93
C PHE A 264 -2.31 -26.88 5.05
N GLN A 265 -1.36 -27.76 5.37
CA GLN A 265 -1.64 -29.18 5.59
C GLN A 265 -2.55 -29.43 6.81
N THR A 266 -2.33 -28.71 7.92
CA THR A 266 -3.07 -28.95 9.16
C THR A 266 -4.48 -28.33 9.14
N ASN A 267 -4.62 -27.18 8.47
CA ASN A 267 -5.86 -26.39 8.54
C ASN A 267 -6.78 -26.57 7.33
N TYR A 268 -6.25 -27.02 6.19
CA TYR A 268 -6.96 -27.08 4.91
C TYR A 268 -6.73 -28.38 4.16
N ASP A 269 -6.05 -29.37 4.76
CA ASP A 269 -5.74 -30.68 4.14
C ASP A 269 -5.04 -30.59 2.77
N TRP A 270 -4.24 -29.54 2.57
CA TRP A 270 -3.44 -29.41 1.35
C TRP A 270 -2.31 -30.44 1.31
N ASP A 271 -2.03 -30.95 0.11
CA ASP A 271 -0.86 -31.79 -0.11
C ASP A 271 0.46 -31.03 0.15
N LEU A 272 1.50 -31.76 0.53
CA LEU A 272 2.82 -31.21 0.83
C LEU A 272 3.45 -30.54 -0.40
N LEU A 273 3.17 -31.05 -1.60
CA LEU A 273 3.68 -30.47 -2.84
C LEU A 273 2.99 -29.12 -3.12
N SER A 274 1.66 -29.08 -3.12
CA SER A 274 0.88 -27.86 -3.38
C SER A 274 1.10 -26.77 -2.32
N SER A 275 1.24 -27.16 -1.05
CA SER A 275 1.48 -26.21 0.04
C SER A 275 2.86 -25.55 0.01
N ARG A 276 3.85 -26.18 -0.63
CA ARG A 276 5.19 -25.62 -0.84
C ARG A 276 5.32 -24.82 -2.13
N SER A 277 4.37 -24.97 -3.04
CA SER A 277 4.40 -24.31 -4.35
C SER A 277 3.69 -22.96 -4.39
N VAL A 278 3.26 -22.44 -3.23
CA VAL A 278 2.74 -21.08 -3.10
C VAL A 278 3.86 -20.07 -3.38
N TRP A 279 3.64 -19.21 -4.37
CA TRP A 279 4.61 -18.22 -4.80
C TRP A 279 4.39 -16.84 -4.22
N ALA A 280 3.14 -16.37 -4.25
CA ALA A 280 2.78 -15.02 -3.88
C ALA A 280 1.33 -14.92 -3.45
N PHE A 281 1.06 -13.88 -2.66
CA PHE A 281 -0.29 -13.40 -2.40
C PHE A 281 -0.57 -12.15 -3.24
N GLY A 282 -1.82 -12.00 -3.69
CA GLY A 282 -2.29 -10.85 -4.49
C GLY A 282 -3.59 -10.28 -3.91
N PRO A 283 -3.88 -8.98 -4.06
CA PRO A 283 -3.17 -7.97 -4.87
C PRO A 283 -1.94 -7.33 -4.20
N SER A 284 -1.70 -7.59 -2.92
CA SER A 284 -0.55 -7.10 -2.16
C SER A 284 0.23 -8.28 -1.55
N PRO A 285 1.57 -8.24 -1.49
CA PRO A 285 2.37 -9.36 -0.98
C PRO A 285 2.11 -9.68 0.50
N THR A 286 1.65 -8.71 1.29
CA THR A 286 1.45 -8.87 2.75
C THR A 286 -0.01 -9.09 3.15
N HIS A 287 -0.96 -8.68 2.31
CA HIS A 287 -2.40 -8.67 2.62
C HIS A 287 -3.26 -9.22 1.49
N GLY A 288 -2.65 -9.96 0.57
CA GLY A 288 -3.37 -10.54 -0.56
C GLY A 288 -4.37 -11.61 -0.11
N THR A 289 -5.57 -11.54 -0.67
CA THR A 289 -6.66 -12.50 -0.51
C THR A 289 -6.60 -13.65 -1.50
N ASN A 290 -5.73 -13.54 -2.50
CA ASN A 290 -5.56 -14.49 -3.59
C ASN A 290 -4.21 -15.18 -3.50
N ILE A 291 -4.13 -16.41 -4.01
CA ILE A 291 -2.92 -17.23 -3.97
C ILE A 291 -2.47 -17.56 -5.40
N LEU A 292 -1.20 -17.30 -5.71
CA LEU A 292 -0.54 -17.83 -6.89
C LEU A 292 0.26 -19.08 -6.52
N MET A 293 0.04 -20.17 -7.25
CA MET A 293 0.72 -21.45 -7.04
C MET A 293 1.35 -21.97 -8.32
N ASP A 294 2.46 -22.69 -8.17
CA ASP A 294 3.11 -23.45 -9.22
C ASP A 294 2.72 -24.93 -9.11
N ASP A 295 1.90 -25.40 -10.06
CA ASP A 295 1.50 -26.81 -10.16
C ASP A 295 2.17 -27.49 -11.37
N THR A 296 3.28 -26.93 -11.85
CA THR A 296 4.03 -27.48 -12.99
C THR A 296 4.94 -28.63 -12.54
N LEU A 297 5.03 -29.68 -13.36
CA LEU A 297 5.92 -30.82 -13.10
C LEU A 297 7.37 -30.50 -13.54
N PRO A 298 8.40 -30.85 -12.74
CA PRO A 298 9.80 -30.64 -13.13
C PRO A 298 10.23 -31.38 -14.40
N SER A 299 9.47 -32.40 -14.83
CA SER A 299 9.67 -33.11 -16.09
C SER A 299 9.20 -32.34 -17.32
N GLU A 300 8.25 -31.42 -17.14
CA GLU A 300 7.62 -30.67 -18.24
C GLU A 300 8.21 -29.27 -18.36
N VAL A 301 8.53 -28.64 -17.23
CA VAL A 301 9.02 -27.26 -17.17
C VAL A 301 10.37 -27.19 -16.45
N ASP A 302 11.33 -26.51 -17.08
CA ASP A 302 12.61 -26.20 -16.45
C ASP A 302 12.41 -25.19 -15.30
N LYS A 303 12.52 -25.69 -14.07
CA LYS A 303 12.35 -24.90 -12.84
C LYS A 303 13.37 -23.77 -12.70
N SER A 304 14.57 -23.89 -13.29
CA SER A 304 15.59 -22.84 -13.23
C SER A 304 15.18 -21.61 -14.05
N VAL A 305 14.65 -21.86 -15.24
CA VAL A 305 14.12 -20.84 -16.15
C VAL A 305 12.86 -20.20 -15.55
N LEU A 306 11.95 -21.02 -15.05
CA LEU A 306 10.72 -20.57 -14.39
C LEU A 306 11.02 -19.67 -13.18
N SER A 307 11.99 -20.05 -12.33
CA SER A 307 12.38 -19.25 -11.16
C SER A 307 12.98 -17.89 -11.54
N THR A 308 13.61 -17.78 -12.72
CA THR A 308 14.13 -16.51 -13.23
C THR A 308 12.99 -15.55 -13.60
N CYS A 309 11.87 -16.08 -14.09
CA CYS A 309 10.70 -15.29 -14.50
C CYS A 309 9.68 -15.08 -13.39
N LYS A 310 9.87 -15.73 -12.23
CA LYS A 310 8.95 -15.68 -11.09
C LYS A 310 8.58 -14.25 -10.67
N SER A 311 9.55 -13.34 -10.56
CA SER A 311 9.29 -11.95 -10.16
C SER A 311 8.34 -11.24 -11.12
N SER A 312 8.57 -11.38 -12.44
CA SER A 312 7.71 -10.81 -13.48
C SER A 312 6.30 -11.39 -13.47
N ILE A 313 6.16 -12.70 -13.26
CA ILE A 313 4.85 -13.37 -13.18
C ILE A 313 4.10 -12.90 -11.93
N VAL A 314 4.78 -12.81 -10.79
CA VAL A 314 4.18 -12.33 -9.53
C VAL A 314 3.70 -10.88 -9.68
N GLN A 315 4.48 -10.01 -10.34
CA GLN A 315 4.06 -8.64 -10.62
C GLN A 315 2.83 -8.57 -11.52
N GLY A 316 2.79 -9.35 -12.61
CA GLY A 316 1.63 -9.45 -13.48
C GLY A 316 0.38 -9.96 -12.76
N PHE A 317 0.54 -11.02 -11.96
CA PHE A 317 -0.53 -11.56 -11.12
C PHE A 317 -1.05 -10.54 -10.09
N GLN A 318 -0.17 -9.87 -9.35
CA GLN A 318 -0.58 -8.87 -8.35
C GLN A 318 -1.29 -7.68 -9.01
N TRP A 319 -0.87 -7.30 -10.22
CA TRP A 319 -1.55 -6.29 -11.01
C TRP A 319 -2.94 -6.75 -11.46
N ALA A 320 -3.05 -7.95 -12.06
CA ALA A 320 -4.35 -8.52 -12.45
C ALA A 320 -5.32 -8.66 -11.28
N MET A 321 -4.85 -9.10 -10.12
CA MET A 321 -5.69 -9.23 -8.93
C MET A 321 -6.13 -7.88 -8.34
N ARG A 322 -5.43 -6.78 -8.66
CA ARG A 322 -5.76 -5.44 -8.18
C ARG A 322 -6.84 -4.79 -9.03
N GLU A 323 -6.81 -5.03 -10.34
CA GLU A 323 -7.81 -4.49 -11.25
C GLU A 323 -8.96 -5.46 -11.45
N GLY A 324 -8.74 -6.75 -11.64
CA GLY A 324 -9.83 -7.68 -11.91
C GLY A 324 -10.43 -7.51 -13.33
N PRO A 325 -10.86 -8.61 -13.97
CA PRO A 325 -11.32 -8.59 -15.36
C PRO A 325 -12.79 -8.18 -15.58
N LEU A 326 -13.68 -8.19 -14.58
CA LEU A 326 -15.11 -7.96 -14.80
C LEU A 326 -15.50 -6.47 -14.77
N CYS A 327 -15.01 -5.75 -13.77
CA CYS A 327 -15.43 -4.37 -13.46
C CYS A 327 -14.29 -3.48 -12.97
N GLU A 328 -13.03 -3.88 -13.16
CA GLU A 328 -11.85 -3.15 -12.70
C GLU A 328 -11.80 -2.93 -11.17
N GLU A 329 -12.39 -3.89 -10.44
CA GLU A 329 -12.29 -3.99 -9.00
C GLU A 329 -11.54 -5.24 -8.51
N PRO A 330 -10.89 -5.17 -7.33
CA PRO A 330 -9.93 -6.20 -6.96
C PRO A 330 -10.57 -7.57 -6.75
N VAL A 331 -9.87 -8.59 -7.21
CA VAL A 331 -10.25 -10.00 -7.06
C VAL A 331 -10.07 -10.44 -5.61
N ARG A 332 -10.93 -11.32 -5.11
CA ARG A 332 -10.90 -11.92 -3.77
C ARG A 332 -11.11 -13.43 -3.85
N SER A 333 -10.58 -14.15 -2.87
CA SER A 333 -10.83 -15.59 -2.65
C SER A 333 -10.55 -16.46 -3.87
N THR A 334 -9.51 -16.12 -4.64
CA THR A 334 -9.16 -16.85 -5.86
C THR A 334 -7.77 -17.47 -5.77
N LYS A 335 -7.66 -18.74 -6.19
CA LYS A 335 -6.42 -19.49 -6.30
C LYS A 335 -6.08 -19.66 -7.78
N ILE A 336 -4.93 -19.14 -8.20
CA ILE A 336 -4.41 -19.26 -9.57
C ILE A 336 -3.28 -20.29 -9.58
N LYS A 337 -3.41 -21.32 -10.41
CA LYS A 337 -2.40 -22.36 -10.59
C LYS A 337 -1.75 -22.26 -11.96
N ILE A 338 -0.42 -22.23 -11.98
CA ILE A 338 0.38 -22.38 -13.20
C ILE A 338 0.49 -23.87 -13.49
N LEU A 339 -0.03 -24.31 -14.64
CA LEU A 339 -0.02 -25.71 -15.04
C LEU A 339 1.11 -26.03 -16.02
N ASP A 340 1.43 -25.08 -16.89
CA ASP A 340 2.50 -25.23 -17.87
C ASP A 340 3.11 -23.85 -18.18
N ALA A 341 4.40 -23.83 -18.49
CA ALA A 341 5.13 -22.61 -18.80
C ALA A 341 6.28 -22.91 -19.78
N ILE A 342 6.15 -22.41 -21.00
CA ILE A 342 7.17 -22.50 -22.04
C ILE A 342 7.86 -21.15 -22.11
N PHE A 343 9.19 -21.13 -22.05
CA PHE A 343 9.97 -19.91 -22.14
C PHE A 343 11.09 -20.02 -23.17
N ALA A 344 11.53 -18.87 -23.67
CA ALA A 344 12.68 -18.77 -24.56
C ALA A 344 14.01 -18.98 -23.81
N ASP A 345 14.98 -19.65 -24.45
CA ASP A 345 16.30 -19.91 -23.85
C ASP A 345 17.07 -18.64 -23.47
N LYS A 346 16.98 -17.59 -24.29
CA LYS A 346 17.74 -16.35 -24.07
C LYS A 346 16.99 -15.41 -23.12
N PRO A 347 17.64 -14.89 -22.05
CA PRO A 347 17.01 -13.96 -21.10
C PRO A 347 16.43 -12.68 -21.74
N ILE A 348 16.99 -12.24 -22.86
CA ILE A 348 16.53 -11.04 -23.59
C ILE A 348 15.06 -11.18 -24.03
N HIS A 349 14.63 -12.41 -24.34
CA HIS A 349 13.24 -12.70 -24.74
C HIS A 349 12.32 -13.00 -23.55
N ARG A 350 12.83 -12.87 -22.33
CA ARG A 350 12.14 -13.09 -21.05
C ARG A 350 12.08 -11.81 -20.20
N GLY A 351 12.28 -10.65 -20.84
CA GLY A 351 12.26 -9.37 -20.14
C GLY A 351 10.92 -9.10 -19.45
N GLY A 352 10.95 -8.37 -18.34
CA GLY A 352 9.75 -8.04 -17.55
C GLY A 352 8.63 -7.42 -18.39
N GLY A 353 8.97 -6.51 -19.32
CA GLY A 353 7.98 -5.88 -20.21
C GLY A 353 7.26 -6.82 -21.17
N GLN A 354 7.74 -8.06 -21.35
CA GLN A 354 7.05 -9.10 -22.13
C GLN A 354 6.23 -10.01 -21.22
N ILE A 355 6.80 -10.43 -20.09
CA ILE A 355 6.16 -11.42 -19.21
C ILE A 355 5.05 -10.78 -18.36
N ILE A 356 5.26 -9.56 -17.84
CA ILE A 356 4.31 -8.91 -16.92
C ILE A 356 2.93 -8.73 -17.60
N PRO A 357 2.83 -8.17 -18.83
CA PRO A 357 1.52 -8.00 -19.48
C PRO A 357 0.90 -9.31 -19.96
N THR A 358 1.68 -10.38 -20.11
CA THR A 358 1.17 -11.71 -20.49
C THR A 358 0.75 -12.53 -19.27
N ALA A 359 1.32 -12.25 -18.09
CA ALA A 359 0.94 -12.85 -16.83
C ALA A 359 -0.23 -12.12 -16.16
N ARG A 360 -0.41 -10.82 -16.45
CA ARG A 360 -1.66 -10.11 -16.21
C ARG A 360 -2.73 -10.66 -17.14
#